data_AF-A0A7W4BAT5-F1
#
_entry.id   AF-A0A7W4BAT5-F1
#
_cell.length_a   1.000
_cell.length_b   1.000
_cell.length_c   1.000
_cell.angle_alpha   90.00
_cell.angle_beta   90.00
_cell.angle_gamma   90.00
#
_symmetry.space_group_name_H-M   'P 1'
#
loop_
_entity.id
_entity.type
_entity.pdbx_description
1 polymer ?
#
loop_
_entity_poly.entity_id
_entity_poly.type
_entity_poly.pdbx_seq_one_letter_code
_entity_poly.pdbx_strand_id
1 'polypeptide(L)'
;MSNQNFSTREWVFVLIIASIVQGSIWYVSFVNSTSGSALTYVSFAGTLISIILAVLAIGYTYGESISQKNKTDTVSNQISVLNEVIKSIKIESQSLEHISTISDELTRFASTFEEKMSTNETTVSQVSSSLETLLNDYDRYDTTRQQKAVEANFNKSDAANLFMSFRSPLMEITLLFILASRDKTYIHSAQMVEENVIKYIDRARENSSDEISGPPDANKLFTGSFLSMQSILKGFNLISGDEERRITVSMELMKVVKETTIDNPKSSGLFYKQIRNEVLKDIDINV
;
A
#
# COMPACT_ATOMS: atom_id res chain seq x y z
N MET A 1 -30.10 23.93 2.85
CA MET A 1 -29.77 25.23 2.20
C MET A 1 -30.27 25.16 0.77
N SER A 2 -31.17 26.06 0.38
CA SER A 2 -31.77 26.09 -0.96
C SER A 2 -30.71 26.50 -2.00
N ASN A 3 -30.49 25.67 -3.03
CA ASN A 3 -29.71 26.07 -4.20
C ASN A 3 -30.46 27.16 -4.98
N GLN A 4 -30.11 28.41 -4.74
CA GLN A 4 -30.50 29.51 -5.63
C GLN A 4 -29.50 29.55 -6.78
N ASN A 5 -29.97 29.26 -7.99
CA ASN A 5 -29.16 29.39 -9.20
C ASN A 5 -28.92 30.88 -9.45
N PHE A 6 -27.66 31.31 -9.44
CA PHE A 6 -27.26 32.68 -9.69
C PHE A 6 -27.70 33.14 -11.09
N SER A 7 -28.31 34.32 -11.17
CA SER A 7 -28.71 34.94 -12.43
C SER A 7 -27.48 35.39 -13.22
N THR A 8 -27.58 35.46 -14.55
CA THR A 8 -26.50 35.92 -15.45
C THR A 8 -25.93 37.28 -15.03
N ARG A 9 -26.76 38.15 -14.45
CA ARG A 9 -26.34 39.46 -13.92
C ARG A 9 -25.44 39.33 -12.69
N GLU A 10 -25.72 38.37 -11.80
CA GLU A 10 -24.94 38.13 -10.59
C GLU A 10 -23.58 37.50 -10.94
N TRP A 11 -23.55 36.62 -11.94
CA TRP A 11 -22.30 36.08 -12.48
C TRP A 11 -21.39 37.15 -13.06
N VAL A 12 -21.94 38.13 -13.79
CA VAL A 12 -21.16 39.27 -14.29
C VAL A 12 -20.60 40.11 -13.14
N PHE A 13 -21.37 40.35 -12.09
CA PHE A 13 -20.87 41.07 -10.91
C PHE A 13 -19.76 40.31 -10.18
N VAL A 14 -19.89 38.98 -10.04
CA VAL A 14 -18.85 38.13 -9.44
C VAL A 14 -17.55 38.21 -10.24
N LEU A 15 -17.62 38.17 -11.57
CA LEU A 15 -16.44 38.29 -12.44
C LEU A 15 -15.76 39.67 -12.33
N ILE A 16 -16.55 40.75 -12.23
CA ILE A 16 -16.03 42.10 -12.06
C ILE A 16 -15.33 42.24 -10.70
N ILE A 17 -15.94 41.76 -9.62
CA ILE A 17 -15.35 41.80 -8.27
C ILE A 17 -14.08 40.96 -8.23
N ALA A 18 -14.08 39.76 -8.80
CA ALA A 18 -12.91 38.90 -8.89
C ALA A 18 -11.75 39.57 -9.65
N SER A 19 -12.06 40.27 -10.75
CA SER A 19 -11.06 41.01 -11.54
C SER A 19 -10.44 42.17 -10.76
N ILE A 20 -11.23 42.90 -9.96
CA ILE A 20 -10.75 44.00 -9.12
C ILE A 20 -9.85 43.48 -7.99
N VAL A 21 -10.24 42.37 -7.35
CA VAL A 21 -9.43 41.72 -6.31
C VAL A 21 -8.10 41.23 -6.89
N GLN A 22 -8.14 40.58 -8.06
CA GLN A 22 -6.94 40.10 -8.74
C GLN A 22 -6.00 41.25 -9.13
N GLY A 23 -6.54 42.37 -9.63
CA GLY A 23 -5.76 43.58 -9.93
C GLY A 23 -5.12 44.19 -8.68
N SER A 24 -5.83 44.19 -7.55
CA SER A 24 -5.33 44.72 -6.27
C SER A 24 -4.17 43.88 -5.72
N ILE A 25 -4.29 42.55 -5.79
CA ILE A 25 -3.22 41.62 -5.39
C ILE A 25 -1.98 41.80 -6.27
N TRP A 26 -2.18 41.97 -7.57
CA TRP A 26 -1.07 42.20 -8.52
C TRP A 26 -0.37 43.54 -8.26
N TYR A 27 -1.13 44.60 -8.00
CA TYR A 27 -0.59 45.91 -7.65
C TYR A 27 0.22 45.88 -6.34
N VAL A 28 -0.31 45.26 -5.29
CA VAL A 28 0.41 45.09 -4.01
C VAL A 28 1.68 44.26 -4.20
N SER A 29 1.63 43.21 -5.01
CA SER A 29 2.81 42.38 -5.33
C SER A 29 3.86 43.16 -6.13
N PHE A 30 3.42 44.02 -7.06
CA PHE A 30 4.30 44.87 -7.85
C PHE A 30 5.02 45.90 -6.98
N VAL A 31 4.29 46.61 -6.10
CA VAL A 31 4.87 47.63 -5.19
C VAL A 31 5.84 47.02 -4.18
N ASN A 32 5.62 45.77 -3.76
CA ASN A 32 6.47 45.08 -2.80
C ASN A 32 7.55 44.18 -3.44
N SER A 33 7.63 44.12 -4.77
CA SER A 33 8.58 43.28 -5.51
C SER A 33 10.06 43.65 -5.30
N THR A 34 10.33 44.86 -4.80
CA THR A 34 11.67 45.35 -4.46
C THR A 34 12.21 44.78 -3.14
N SER A 35 11.35 44.20 -2.30
CA SER A 35 11.73 43.52 -1.06
C SER A 35 11.67 42.01 -1.29
N GLY A 36 12.83 41.37 -1.51
CA GLY A 36 12.92 39.94 -1.89
C GLY A 36 12.15 38.96 -1.01
N SER A 37 11.83 39.31 0.23
CA SER A 37 10.99 38.51 1.13
C SER A 37 9.51 38.45 0.70
N ALA A 38 8.94 39.50 0.10
CA ALA A 38 7.52 39.55 -0.26
C ALA A 38 7.20 38.63 -1.46
N LEU A 39 8.13 38.50 -2.41
CA LEU A 39 7.97 37.63 -3.58
C LEU A 39 7.86 36.15 -3.16
N THR A 40 8.66 35.74 -2.17
CA THR A 40 8.64 34.37 -1.61
C THR A 40 7.32 34.07 -0.89
N TYR A 41 6.77 35.04 -0.14
CA TYR A 41 5.46 34.88 0.52
C TYR A 41 4.31 34.76 -0.48
N VAL A 42 4.32 35.53 -1.57
CA VAL A 42 3.31 35.43 -2.64
C VAL A 42 3.40 34.07 -3.34
N SER A 43 4.60 33.58 -3.64
CA SER A 43 4.80 32.25 -4.24
C SER A 43 4.35 31.11 -3.31
N PHE A 44 4.61 31.23 -2.00
CA PHE A 44 4.18 30.25 -1.00
C PHE A 44 2.65 30.23 -0.85
N ALA A 45 2.01 31.41 -0.77
CA ALA A 45 0.56 31.54 -0.72
C ALA A 45 -0.12 30.95 -1.97
N GLY A 46 0.46 31.16 -3.17
CA GLY A 46 -0.04 30.58 -4.41
C GLY A 46 0.00 29.04 -4.44
N THR A 47 1.06 28.45 -3.88
CA THR A 47 1.19 26.98 -3.75
C THR A 47 0.15 26.43 -2.77
N LEU A 48 -0.01 27.08 -1.62
CA LEU A 48 -0.97 26.69 -0.59
C LEU A 48 -2.42 26.77 -1.08
N ILE A 49 -2.77 27.81 -1.83
CA ILE A 49 -4.09 27.97 -2.46
C ILE A 49 -4.34 26.87 -3.51
N SER A 50 -3.31 26.50 -4.29
CA SER A 50 -3.43 25.42 -5.29
C SER A 50 -3.71 24.07 -4.63
N ILE A 51 -3.08 23.77 -3.50
CA ILE A 51 -3.33 22.55 -2.73
C ILE A 51 -4.77 22.54 -2.17
N ILE A 52 -5.24 23.66 -1.62
CA ILE A 52 -6.61 23.76 -1.08
C ILE A 52 -7.66 23.56 -2.18
N LEU A 53 -7.45 24.15 -3.36
CA LEU A 53 -8.37 24.00 -4.49
C LEU A 53 -8.40 22.55 -5.02
N ALA A 54 -7.25 21.87 -5.07
CA ALA A 54 -7.21 20.45 -5.45
C ALA A 54 -7.98 19.57 -4.46
N VAL A 55 -7.82 19.81 -3.15
CA VAL A 55 -8.56 19.08 -2.11
C VAL A 55 -10.07 19.36 -2.21
N LEU A 56 -10.47 20.61 -2.48
CA LEU A 56 -11.88 20.97 -2.68
C LEU A 56 -12.49 20.28 -3.91
N ALA A 57 -11.75 20.19 -5.02
CA ALA A 57 -12.21 19.50 -6.23
C ALA A 57 -12.42 18.00 -5.99
N ILE A 58 -11.49 17.34 -5.28
CA ILE A 58 -11.61 15.94 -4.87
C ILE A 58 -12.81 15.77 -3.91
N GLY A 59 -12.95 16.65 -2.92
CA GLY A 59 -14.05 16.63 -1.96
C GLY A 59 -15.42 16.84 -2.60
N TYR A 60 -15.53 17.74 -3.59
CA TYR A 60 -16.77 17.96 -4.34
C TYR A 60 -17.15 16.73 -5.17
N THR A 61 -16.18 16.12 -5.87
CA THR A 61 -16.40 14.89 -6.65
C THR A 61 -16.85 13.73 -5.76
N TYR A 62 -16.27 13.61 -4.56
CA TYR A 62 -16.64 12.59 -3.58
C TYR A 62 -18.02 12.84 -2.96
N GLY A 63 -18.34 14.10 -2.63
CA GLY A 63 -19.66 14.50 -2.13
C GLY A 63 -20.78 14.33 -3.16
N GLU A 64 -20.51 14.61 -4.44
CA GLU A 64 -21.43 14.35 -5.55
C GLU A 64 -21.66 12.84 -5.74
N SER A 65 -20.60 12.03 -5.65
CA SER A 65 -20.68 10.56 -5.73
C SER A 65 -21.54 9.95 -4.61
N ILE A 66 -21.47 10.51 -3.40
CA ILE A 66 -22.34 10.12 -2.27
C ILE A 66 -23.79 10.60 -2.47
N SER A 67 -23.98 11.82 -2.97
CA SER A 67 -25.32 12.33 -3.31
C SER A 67 -25.98 11.51 -4.43
N GLN A 68 -25.21 10.99 -5.39
CA GLN A 68 -25.69 10.10 -6.45
C GLN A 68 -26.01 8.69 -5.93
N LYS A 69 -25.26 8.13 -4.97
CA LYS A 69 -25.61 6.85 -4.31
C LYS A 69 -27.00 6.90 -3.65
N ASN A 70 -27.37 8.04 -3.05
CA ASN A 70 -28.71 8.23 -2.46
C ASN A 70 -29.82 8.51 -3.50
N LYS A 71 -29.48 8.78 -4.78
CA LYS A 71 -30.44 8.99 -5.88
C LYS A 71 -30.74 7.72 -6.69
N THR A 72 -30.19 6.57 -6.31
CA THR A 72 -30.46 5.27 -6.95
C THR A 72 -31.96 4.95 -7.03
N ASP A 73 -32.76 5.41 -6.04
CA ASP A 73 -34.22 5.27 -6.05
C ASP A 73 -34.93 6.17 -7.09
N THR A 74 -34.30 7.25 -7.54
CA THR A 74 -34.83 8.13 -8.60
C THR A 74 -34.53 7.60 -10.00
N VAL A 75 -33.44 6.84 -10.18
CA VAL A 75 -33.04 6.21 -11.46
C VAL A 75 -34.07 5.16 -11.90
N SER A 76 -34.64 4.40 -10.96
CA SER A 76 -35.70 3.43 -11.27
C SER A 76 -36.97 4.08 -11.83
N ASN A 77 -37.32 5.29 -11.37
CA ASN A 77 -38.45 6.05 -11.90
C ASN A 77 -38.16 6.68 -13.27
N GLN A 78 -36.91 7.07 -13.54
CA GLN A 78 -36.51 7.63 -14.82
C GLN A 78 -36.39 6.58 -15.94
N ILE A 79 -36.11 5.31 -15.59
CA ILE A 79 -36.18 4.17 -16.52
C ILE A 79 -37.62 3.96 -17.03
N SER A 80 -38.62 4.21 -16.19
CA SER A 80 -40.04 4.11 -16.58
C SER A 80 -40.45 5.19 -17.61
N VAL A 81 -39.98 6.43 -17.42
CA VAL A 81 -40.20 7.55 -18.35
C VAL A 81 -39.43 7.38 -19.65
N LEU A 82 -38.22 6.79 -19.61
CA LEU A 82 -37.41 6.49 -20.79
C LEU A 82 -38.11 5.49 -21.72
N ASN A 83 -38.81 4.50 -21.16
CA ASN A 83 -39.62 3.54 -21.92
C ASN A 83 -40.79 4.20 -22.68
N GLU A 84 -41.35 5.29 -22.15
CA GLU A 84 -42.45 6.03 -22.80
C GLU A 84 -41.94 6.94 -23.94
N VAL A 85 -40.75 7.52 -23.77
CA VAL A 85 -40.05 8.33 -24.79
C VAL A 85 -39.55 7.47 -25.96
N ILE A 86 -39.06 6.25 -25.70
CA ILE A 86 -38.65 5.28 -26.73
C ILE A 86 -39.81 4.93 -27.68
N LYS A 87 -41.04 4.89 -27.18
CA LYS A 87 -42.23 4.58 -27.98
C LYS A 87 -42.57 5.69 -29.00
N SER A 88 -42.20 6.93 -28.69
CA SER A 88 -42.49 8.12 -29.51
C SER A 88 -41.40 8.40 -30.57
N ILE A 89 -40.17 7.92 -30.35
CA ILE A 89 -39.01 8.13 -31.25
C ILE A 89 -38.97 7.16 -32.43
N LYS A 90 -39.82 6.12 -32.44
CA LYS A 90 -39.92 5.12 -33.53
C LYS A 90 -40.42 5.69 -34.89
N ILE A 91 -40.73 6.99 -34.98
CA ILE A 91 -41.46 7.59 -36.12
C ILE A 91 -40.60 8.39 -37.12
N GLU A 92 -39.34 8.76 -36.83
CA GLU A 92 -38.54 9.57 -37.79
C GLU A 92 -37.28 8.84 -38.32
N SER A 93 -37.44 8.36 -39.55
CA SER A 93 -36.51 7.53 -40.34
C SER A 93 -35.33 8.29 -40.97
N GLN A 94 -34.15 8.22 -40.37
CA GLN A 94 -32.85 8.16 -41.09
C GLN A 94 -31.64 7.88 -40.17
N SER A 95 -31.77 8.02 -38.86
CA SER A 95 -30.74 7.64 -37.87
C SER A 95 -30.73 6.15 -37.49
N LEU A 96 -31.54 5.31 -38.18
CA LEU A 96 -31.86 3.94 -37.79
C LEU A 96 -30.73 2.92 -37.99
N GLU A 97 -29.81 3.14 -38.93
CA GLU A 97 -28.73 2.18 -39.20
C GLU A 97 -27.64 2.25 -38.13
N HIS A 98 -27.16 3.46 -37.81
CA HIS A 98 -26.17 3.65 -36.75
C HIS A 98 -26.72 3.35 -35.35
N ILE A 99 -28.00 3.62 -35.09
CA ILE A 99 -28.63 3.30 -33.80
C ILE A 99 -28.88 1.79 -33.65
N SER A 100 -29.18 1.07 -34.74
CA SER A 100 -29.27 -0.41 -34.69
C SER A 100 -27.92 -1.02 -34.30
N THR A 101 -26.83 -0.56 -34.91
CA THR A 101 -25.48 -1.05 -34.56
C THR A 101 -25.12 -0.75 -33.11
N ILE A 102 -25.42 0.46 -32.62
CA ILE A 102 -25.17 0.83 -31.22
C ILE A 102 -26.05 0.02 -30.27
N SER A 103 -27.31 -0.26 -30.63
CA SER A 103 -28.21 -1.09 -29.84
C SER A 103 -27.72 -2.54 -29.75
N ASP A 104 -27.20 -3.08 -30.85
CA ASP A 104 -26.64 -4.43 -30.89
C ASP A 104 -25.33 -4.51 -30.08
N GLU A 105 -24.48 -3.50 -30.16
CA GLU A 105 -23.28 -3.39 -29.34
C GLU A 105 -23.59 -3.23 -27.85
N LEU A 106 -24.60 -2.44 -27.48
CA LEU A 106 -25.05 -2.29 -26.09
C LEU A 106 -25.65 -3.57 -25.54
N THR A 107 -26.43 -4.29 -26.34
CA THR A 107 -27.01 -5.58 -25.96
C THR A 107 -25.90 -6.62 -25.75
N ARG A 108 -24.93 -6.65 -26.66
CA ARG A 108 -23.75 -7.52 -26.53
C ARG A 108 -22.91 -7.14 -25.31
N PHE A 109 -22.68 -5.86 -25.07
CA PHE A 109 -21.98 -5.37 -23.89
C PHE A 109 -22.70 -5.77 -22.60
N ALA A 110 -24.03 -5.59 -22.53
CA ALA A 110 -24.82 -6.02 -21.38
C ALA A 110 -24.68 -7.52 -21.12
N SER A 111 -24.77 -8.36 -22.15
CA SER A 111 -24.58 -9.81 -22.00
C SER A 111 -23.18 -10.19 -21.52
N THR A 112 -22.12 -9.57 -22.08
CA THR A 112 -20.74 -9.83 -21.65
C THR A 112 -20.46 -9.29 -20.25
N PHE A 113 -21.09 -8.18 -19.87
CA PHE A 113 -21.00 -7.62 -18.54
C PHE A 113 -21.66 -8.54 -17.51
N GLU A 114 -22.85 -9.04 -17.81
CA GLU A 114 -23.58 -10.00 -16.95
C GLU A 114 -22.80 -11.32 -16.79
N GLU A 115 -22.23 -11.85 -17.88
CA GLU A 115 -21.37 -13.05 -17.85
C GLU A 115 -20.11 -12.82 -16.99
N LYS A 116 -19.43 -11.68 -17.15
CA LYS A 116 -18.26 -11.33 -16.34
C LYS A 116 -18.61 -11.08 -14.88
N MET A 117 -19.76 -10.46 -14.61
CA MET A 117 -20.23 -10.23 -13.24
C MET A 117 -20.55 -11.55 -12.55
N SER A 118 -21.26 -12.46 -13.24
CA SER A 118 -21.53 -13.80 -12.73
C SER A 118 -20.24 -14.59 -12.47
N THR A 119 -19.28 -14.54 -13.40
CA THR A 119 -17.96 -15.15 -13.20
C THR A 119 -17.25 -14.56 -11.98
N ASN A 120 -17.31 -13.23 -11.81
CA ASN A 120 -16.71 -12.55 -10.68
C ASN A 120 -17.39 -12.89 -9.35
N GLU A 121 -18.71 -13.06 -9.32
CA GLU A 121 -19.42 -13.57 -8.14
C GLU A 121 -18.98 -14.99 -7.80
N THR A 122 -18.80 -15.86 -8.80
CA THR A 122 -18.31 -17.23 -8.56
C THR A 122 -16.86 -17.25 -8.05
N THR A 123 -15.97 -16.40 -8.56
CA THR A 123 -14.59 -16.33 -8.07
C THR A 123 -14.53 -15.74 -6.66
N VAL A 124 -15.33 -14.71 -6.37
CA VAL A 124 -15.45 -14.15 -5.01
C VAL A 124 -16.00 -15.20 -4.04
N SER A 125 -17.01 -15.97 -4.45
CA SER A 125 -17.55 -17.07 -3.65
C SER A 125 -16.51 -18.18 -3.42
N GLN A 126 -15.75 -18.56 -4.45
CA GLN A 126 -14.66 -19.53 -4.34
C GLN A 126 -13.55 -19.04 -3.41
N VAL A 127 -13.14 -17.78 -3.52
CA VAL A 127 -12.17 -17.14 -2.62
C VAL A 127 -12.71 -17.16 -1.19
N SER A 128 -13.96 -16.75 -0.97
CA SER A 128 -14.60 -16.79 0.35
C SER A 128 -14.60 -18.21 0.93
N SER A 129 -14.95 -19.23 0.13
CA SER A 129 -14.95 -20.63 0.59
C SER A 129 -13.54 -21.15 0.90
N SER A 130 -12.54 -20.72 0.11
CA SER A 130 -11.14 -21.07 0.35
C SER A 130 -10.63 -20.42 1.61
N LEU A 131 -11.03 -19.16 1.87
CA LEU A 131 -10.70 -18.41 3.07
C LEU A 131 -11.37 -19.03 4.30
N GLU A 132 -12.62 -19.45 4.19
CA GLU A 132 -13.34 -20.19 5.23
C GLU A 132 -12.71 -21.56 5.49
N THR A 133 -12.23 -22.25 4.46
CA THR A 133 -11.48 -23.51 4.61
C THR A 133 -10.15 -23.29 5.34
N LEU A 134 -9.40 -22.24 4.96
CA LEU A 134 -8.14 -21.88 5.63
C LEU A 134 -8.37 -21.44 7.08
N LEU A 135 -9.44 -20.71 7.36
CA LEU A 135 -9.81 -20.30 8.72
C LEU A 135 -10.28 -21.49 9.56
N ASN A 136 -11.07 -22.40 9.00
CA ASN A 136 -11.49 -23.62 9.68
C ASN A 136 -10.32 -24.59 9.94
N ASP A 137 -9.37 -24.68 9.01
CA ASP A 137 -8.13 -25.42 9.24
C ASP A 137 -7.28 -24.75 10.33
N TYR A 138 -7.21 -23.41 10.34
CA TYR A 138 -6.54 -22.65 11.40
C TYR A 138 -7.18 -22.89 12.79
N ASP A 139 -8.51 -22.84 12.90
CA ASP A 139 -9.23 -23.10 14.15
C ASP A 139 -9.10 -24.56 14.63
N ARG A 140 -8.98 -25.52 13.70
CA ARG A 140 -8.66 -26.93 14.02
C ARG A 140 -7.24 -27.09 14.56
N TYR A 141 -6.29 -26.26 14.12
CA TYR A 141 -4.92 -26.26 14.66
C TYR A 141 -4.83 -25.62 16.06
N ASP A 142 -5.69 -24.66 16.40
CA ASP A 142 -5.67 -24.02 17.73
C ASP A 142 -6.39 -24.89 18.80
N THR A 143 -7.53 -25.49 18.45
CA THR A 143 -8.32 -26.30 19.41
C THR A 143 -7.71 -27.67 19.73
N THR A 144 -6.87 -28.23 18.86
CA THR A 144 -6.22 -29.54 19.11
C THR A 144 -4.88 -29.44 19.87
N ARG A 145 -4.36 -28.22 20.12
CA ARG A 145 -3.01 -28.00 20.70
C ARG A 145 -2.98 -27.50 22.16
N GLN A 146 -4.09 -27.55 22.89
CA GLN A 146 -4.02 -27.58 24.37
C GLN A 146 -3.66 -28.97 24.92
N GLN A 147 -3.53 -30.01 24.08
CA GLN A 147 -2.88 -31.25 24.47
C GLN A 147 -1.40 -31.19 24.10
N LYS A 148 -0.58 -30.87 25.12
CA LYS A 148 0.83 -31.26 25.27
C LYS A 148 1.61 -31.23 23.95
N ALA A 149 2.24 -30.09 23.66
CA ALA A 149 3.38 -30.08 22.76
C ALA A 149 4.25 -31.27 23.16
N VAL A 150 4.34 -32.27 22.27
CA VAL A 150 5.43 -33.21 22.33
C VAL A 150 6.64 -32.31 22.24
N GLU A 151 7.30 -32.07 23.38
CA GLU A 151 8.67 -31.63 23.44
C GLU A 151 9.46 -32.72 22.72
N ALA A 152 9.39 -32.70 21.38
CA ALA A 152 10.44 -33.28 20.59
C ALA A 152 11.68 -32.61 21.16
N ASN A 153 12.55 -33.42 21.76
CA ASN A 153 13.80 -33.02 22.40
C ASN A 153 14.75 -32.54 21.28
N PHE A 154 14.32 -31.51 20.57
CA PHE A 154 14.90 -30.98 19.36
C PHE A 154 15.96 -30.01 19.84
N ASN A 155 17.19 -30.47 19.79
CA ASN A 155 18.34 -29.68 20.22
C ASN A 155 18.40 -28.41 19.36
N LYS A 156 18.16 -27.25 20.01
CA LYS A 156 18.18 -25.93 19.34
C LYS A 156 19.50 -25.66 18.64
N SER A 157 20.60 -26.16 19.19
CA SER A 157 21.92 -26.08 18.57
C SER A 157 21.97 -26.82 17.24
N ASP A 158 21.45 -28.04 17.17
CA ASP A 158 21.43 -28.84 15.94
C ASP A 158 20.49 -28.22 14.91
N ALA A 159 19.36 -27.67 15.35
CA ALA A 159 18.45 -26.91 14.50
C ALA A 159 19.13 -25.68 13.88
N ALA A 160 19.82 -24.88 14.70
CA ALA A 160 20.55 -23.70 14.24
C ALA A 160 21.69 -24.08 13.28
N ASN A 161 22.44 -25.14 13.58
CA ASN A 161 23.52 -25.63 12.72
C ASN A 161 23.00 -26.16 11.37
N LEU A 162 21.94 -26.97 11.39
CA LEU A 162 21.28 -27.46 10.17
C LEU A 162 20.76 -26.30 9.34
N PHE A 163 20.12 -25.33 9.98
CA PHE A 163 19.61 -24.14 9.32
C PHE A 163 20.73 -23.36 8.62
N MET A 164 21.85 -23.14 9.32
CA MET A 164 22.99 -22.39 8.79
C MET A 164 23.80 -23.14 7.73
N SER A 165 23.62 -24.46 7.59
CA SER A 165 24.26 -25.24 6.53
C SER A 165 23.76 -24.86 5.12
N PHE A 166 22.50 -24.44 4.99
CA PHE A 166 21.89 -24.03 3.73
C PHE A 166 21.95 -22.52 3.48
N ARG A 167 22.78 -21.79 4.23
CA ARG A 167 22.77 -20.32 4.20
C ARG A 167 23.08 -19.75 2.81
N SER A 168 22.30 -18.79 2.37
CA SER A 168 22.56 -17.95 1.19
C SER A 168 22.89 -16.51 1.64
N PRO A 169 23.53 -15.68 0.80
CA PRO A 169 23.77 -14.27 1.14
C PRO A 169 22.50 -13.49 1.51
N LEU A 170 21.37 -13.81 0.85
CA LEU A 170 20.06 -13.24 1.18
C LEU A 170 19.66 -13.63 2.60
N MET A 171 19.73 -14.93 2.91
CA MET A 171 19.40 -15.46 4.24
C MET A 171 20.31 -14.89 5.35
N GLU A 172 21.60 -14.69 5.08
CA GLU A 172 22.53 -14.05 6.02
C GLU A 172 22.08 -12.64 6.38
N ILE A 173 21.76 -11.80 5.39
CA ILE A 173 21.25 -10.44 5.65
C ILE A 173 19.91 -10.48 6.39
N THR A 174 19.01 -11.36 5.97
CA THR A 174 17.71 -11.50 6.61
C THR A 174 17.84 -11.90 8.08
N LEU A 175 18.77 -12.81 8.42
CA LEU A 175 19.08 -13.16 9.81
C LEU A 175 19.62 -11.96 10.59
N LEU A 176 20.48 -11.14 9.96
CA LEU A 176 20.96 -9.91 10.59
C LEU A 176 19.82 -8.91 10.83
N PHE A 177 18.84 -8.78 9.92
CA PHE A 177 17.65 -7.97 10.17
C PHE A 177 16.85 -8.47 11.39
N ILE A 178 16.71 -9.79 11.54
CA ILE A 178 16.04 -10.38 12.70
C ILE A 178 16.80 -10.07 13.99
N LEU A 179 18.13 -10.18 13.97
CA LEU A 179 18.98 -9.80 15.11
C LEU A 179 18.91 -8.30 15.43
N ALA A 180 18.91 -7.43 14.41
CA ALA A 180 18.76 -5.98 14.60
C ALA A 180 17.35 -5.59 15.09
N SER A 181 16.38 -6.49 14.95
CA SER A 181 15.02 -6.36 15.46
C SER A 181 14.84 -6.90 16.88
N ARG A 182 15.90 -7.47 17.48
CA ARG A 182 15.87 -7.97 18.87
C ARG A 182 15.48 -6.84 19.82
N ASP A 183 14.67 -7.17 20.82
CA ASP A 183 14.21 -6.26 21.88
C ASP A 183 13.31 -5.10 21.41
N LYS A 184 13.00 -5.03 20.12
CA LYS A 184 12.09 -4.05 19.53
C LYS A 184 10.71 -4.67 19.27
N THR A 185 9.67 -3.86 19.36
CA THR A 185 8.26 -4.27 19.24
C THR A 185 7.83 -4.41 17.79
N TYR A 186 7.85 -5.63 17.24
CA TYR A 186 7.67 -5.82 15.79
C TYR A 186 6.80 -6.99 15.32
N ILE A 187 6.29 -7.84 16.21
CA ILE A 187 5.84 -9.18 15.78
C ILE A 187 4.58 -9.19 14.88
N HIS A 188 3.78 -8.10 14.82
CA HIS A 188 2.50 -8.13 14.08
C HIS A 188 2.23 -6.99 13.09
N SER A 189 3.05 -5.95 13.03
CA SER A 189 2.90 -4.92 12.00
C SER A 189 3.86 -5.23 10.86
N ALA A 190 3.35 -5.85 9.79
CA ALA A 190 4.09 -6.03 8.54
C ALA A 190 4.75 -4.72 8.07
N GLN A 191 4.07 -3.58 8.34
CA GLN A 191 4.60 -2.24 8.11
C GLN A 191 5.89 -1.94 8.86
N MET A 192 6.01 -2.28 10.14
CA MET A 192 7.24 -1.99 10.91
C MET A 192 8.40 -2.92 10.52
N VAL A 193 8.09 -4.16 10.14
CA VAL A 193 9.06 -5.09 9.56
C VAL A 193 9.61 -4.52 8.25
N GLU A 194 8.70 -4.05 7.39
CA GLU A 194 9.04 -3.42 6.13
C GLU A 194 9.86 -2.14 6.34
N GLU A 195 9.46 -1.25 7.24
CA GLU A 195 10.20 -0.05 7.59
C GLU A 195 11.62 -0.37 8.08
N ASN A 196 11.79 -1.39 8.94
CA ASN A 196 13.11 -1.76 9.45
C ASN A 196 14.01 -2.32 8.33
N VAL A 197 13.47 -3.17 7.46
CA VAL A 197 14.22 -3.73 6.32
C VAL A 197 14.59 -2.62 5.32
N ILE A 198 13.63 -1.77 4.95
CA ILE A 198 13.81 -0.67 4.00
C ILE A 198 14.85 0.32 4.52
N LYS A 199 14.82 0.67 5.80
CA LYS A 199 15.78 1.57 6.44
C LYS A 199 17.24 1.18 6.17
N TYR A 200 17.58 -0.10 6.28
CA TYR A 200 18.95 -0.56 6.05
C TYR A 200 19.32 -0.61 4.56
N ILE A 201 18.35 -0.93 3.70
CA ILE A 201 18.55 -0.92 2.24
C ILE A 201 18.81 0.52 1.75
N ASP A 202 18.04 1.48 2.24
CA ASP A 202 18.18 2.88 1.83
C ASP A 202 19.49 3.48 2.35
N ARG A 203 19.88 3.21 3.60
CA ARG A 203 21.22 3.59 4.12
C ARG A 203 22.36 3.00 3.29
N ALA A 204 22.22 1.75 2.85
CA ALA A 204 23.24 1.10 2.02
C ALA A 204 23.36 1.77 0.64
N ARG A 205 22.24 2.24 0.07
CA ARG A 205 22.20 2.99 -1.19
C ARG A 205 22.76 4.40 -1.05
N GLU A 206 22.50 5.08 0.07
CA GLU A 206 23.03 6.42 0.33
C GLU A 206 24.57 6.40 0.50
N ASN A 207 25.10 5.35 1.13
CA ASN A 207 26.53 5.20 1.37
C ASN A 207 27.30 4.61 0.17
N SER A 208 26.61 4.19 -0.89
CA SER A 208 27.25 3.76 -2.14
C SER A 208 27.49 4.96 -3.06
N SER A 209 28.76 5.29 -3.29
CA SER A 209 29.18 6.31 -4.26
C SER A 209 28.96 5.92 -5.72
N ASP A 210 28.80 4.62 -5.98
CA ASP A 210 28.52 4.06 -7.29
C ASP A 210 27.02 3.76 -7.43
N GLU A 211 26.46 3.85 -8.64
CA GLU A 211 25.16 3.31 -9.03
C GLU A 211 25.16 1.79 -8.85
N ILE A 212 25.13 1.31 -7.62
CA ILE A 212 24.97 -0.09 -7.30
C ILE A 212 23.48 -0.37 -7.52
N SER A 213 23.15 -0.75 -8.75
CA SER A 213 21.82 -1.26 -9.07
C SER A 213 21.65 -2.60 -8.33
N GLY A 214 21.05 -2.54 -7.15
CA GLY A 214 20.50 -3.73 -6.51
C GLY A 214 19.45 -4.38 -7.42
N PRO A 215 19.01 -5.61 -7.10
CA PRO A 215 17.94 -6.24 -7.87
C PRO A 215 16.71 -5.32 -7.92
N PRO A 216 15.97 -5.29 -9.04
CA PRO A 216 14.68 -4.62 -9.08
C PRO A 216 13.80 -5.21 -7.97
N ASP A 217 13.11 -4.34 -7.23
CA ASP A 217 12.30 -4.71 -6.07
C ASP A 217 13.07 -5.34 -4.88
N ALA A 218 14.34 -4.97 -4.65
CA ALA A 218 15.12 -5.41 -3.49
C ALA A 218 14.33 -5.32 -2.16
N ASN A 219 13.59 -4.24 -1.94
CA ASN A 219 12.77 -4.04 -0.74
C ASN A 219 11.76 -5.19 -0.55
N LYS A 220 10.99 -5.53 -1.60
CA LYS A 220 10.00 -6.63 -1.54
C LYS A 220 10.67 -7.98 -1.32
N LEU A 221 11.82 -8.21 -1.97
CA LEU A 221 12.59 -9.45 -1.84
C LEU A 221 13.05 -9.66 -0.38
N PHE A 222 13.64 -8.64 0.24
CA PHE A 222 14.12 -8.75 1.61
C PHE A 222 12.99 -8.80 2.64
N THR A 223 11.91 -8.04 2.44
CA THR A 223 10.72 -8.11 3.32
C THR A 223 10.08 -9.49 3.27
N GLY A 224 9.88 -10.06 2.07
CA GLY A 224 9.35 -11.42 1.93
C GLY A 224 10.26 -12.49 2.51
N SER A 225 11.58 -12.33 2.34
CA SER A 225 12.58 -13.19 2.97
C SER A 225 12.50 -13.12 4.49
N PHE A 226 12.40 -11.91 5.06
CA PHE A 226 12.27 -11.69 6.50
C PHE A 226 11.06 -12.40 7.10
N LEU A 227 9.87 -12.20 6.52
CA LEU A 227 8.65 -12.83 7.03
C LEU A 227 8.72 -14.37 6.96
N SER A 228 9.28 -14.89 5.87
CA SER A 228 9.46 -16.34 5.70
C SER A 228 10.45 -16.90 6.72
N MET A 229 11.58 -16.22 6.90
CA MET A 229 12.63 -16.56 7.86
C MET A 229 12.11 -16.55 9.29
N GLN A 230 11.34 -15.53 9.65
CA GLN A 230 10.73 -15.39 10.96
C GLN A 230 9.79 -16.58 11.25
N SER A 231 8.92 -16.93 10.32
CA SER A 231 8.01 -18.08 10.46
C SER A 231 8.76 -19.40 10.66
N ILE A 232 9.83 -19.63 9.89
CA ILE A 232 10.65 -20.84 10.00
C ILE A 232 11.36 -20.90 11.35
N LEU A 233 12.04 -19.83 11.76
CA LEU A 233 12.75 -19.77 13.04
C LEU A 233 11.81 -19.89 14.24
N LYS A 234 10.60 -19.34 14.13
CA LYS A 234 9.54 -19.52 15.13
C LYS A 234 9.10 -20.98 15.23
N GLY A 235 8.96 -21.65 14.08
CA GLY A 235 8.68 -23.09 14.00
C GLY A 235 9.74 -23.95 14.69
N PHE A 236 11.01 -23.55 14.62
CA PHE A 236 12.13 -24.22 15.32
C PHE A 236 12.31 -23.78 16.78
N ASN A 237 11.46 -22.91 17.31
CA ASN A 237 11.60 -22.33 18.65
C ASN A 237 12.97 -21.65 18.89
N LEU A 238 13.54 -21.09 17.81
CA LEU A 238 14.79 -20.32 17.81
C LEU A 238 14.54 -18.83 17.99
N ILE A 239 13.34 -18.37 17.68
CA ILE A 239 12.83 -17.06 18.05
C ILE A 239 11.46 -17.22 18.72
N SER A 240 11.16 -16.35 19.68
CA SER A 240 9.86 -16.27 20.34
C SER A 240 9.39 -14.82 20.41
N GLY A 241 8.10 -14.65 20.71
CA GLY A 241 7.52 -13.35 21.02
C GLY A 241 7.21 -13.25 22.50
N ASP A 242 7.62 -12.17 23.13
CA ASP A 242 7.19 -11.82 24.49
C ASP A 242 5.73 -11.29 24.51
N GLU A 243 5.14 -11.14 25.69
CA GLU A 243 3.81 -10.53 25.91
C GLU A 243 3.73 -9.12 25.29
N GLU A 244 4.86 -8.40 25.32
CA GLU A 244 5.01 -7.09 24.68
C GLU A 244 5.27 -7.16 23.16
N ARG A 245 5.17 -8.33 22.54
CA ARG A 245 5.42 -8.56 21.10
C ARG A 245 6.85 -8.20 20.65
N ARG A 246 7.81 -8.30 21.56
CA ARG A 246 9.24 -8.17 21.28
C ARG A 246 9.78 -9.49 20.75
N ILE A 247 10.66 -9.43 19.74
CA ILE A 247 11.35 -10.62 19.22
C ILE A 247 12.48 -10.97 20.18
N THR A 248 12.38 -12.15 20.80
CA THR A 248 13.44 -12.76 21.59
C THR A 248 14.14 -13.82 20.75
N VAL A 249 15.46 -13.73 20.65
CA VAL A 249 16.28 -14.67 19.86
C VAL A 249 17.02 -15.60 20.81
N SER A 250 17.01 -16.90 20.52
CA SER A 250 17.73 -17.91 21.29
C SER A 250 19.25 -17.69 21.28
N MET A 251 19.92 -17.98 22.40
CA MET A 251 21.38 -17.84 22.53
C MET A 251 22.12 -18.76 21.54
N GLU A 252 21.56 -19.94 21.27
CA GLU A 252 22.11 -20.90 20.30
C GLU A 252 22.14 -20.31 18.89
N LEU A 253 21.02 -19.71 18.44
CA LEU A 253 20.98 -19.06 17.14
C LEU A 253 21.94 -17.87 17.08
N MET A 254 22.00 -17.06 18.15
CA MET A 254 22.92 -15.92 18.21
C MET A 254 24.39 -16.35 18.07
N LYS A 255 24.80 -17.41 18.78
CA LYS A 255 26.17 -17.94 18.71
C LYS A 255 26.50 -18.40 17.30
N VAL A 256 25.62 -19.20 16.68
CA VAL A 256 25.86 -19.72 15.33
C VAL A 256 25.89 -18.58 14.31
N VAL A 257 24.98 -17.59 14.40
CA VAL A 257 24.99 -16.44 13.47
C VAL A 257 26.24 -15.58 13.65
N LYS A 258 26.74 -15.39 14.87
CA LYS A 258 28.01 -14.70 15.12
C LYS A 258 29.17 -15.41 14.43
N GLU A 259 29.35 -16.70 14.71
CA GLU A 259 30.44 -17.52 14.15
C GLU A 259 30.37 -17.65 12.62
N THR A 260 29.18 -17.75 12.04
CA THR A 260 29.01 -18.11 10.63
C THR A 260 28.62 -16.96 9.70
N THR A 261 28.03 -15.88 10.20
CA THR A 261 27.58 -14.74 9.38
C THR A 261 28.37 -13.46 9.67
N ILE A 262 28.76 -13.25 10.93
CA ILE A 262 29.51 -12.05 11.33
C ILE A 262 31.01 -12.29 11.13
N ASP A 263 31.52 -13.39 11.66
CA ASP A 263 32.95 -13.69 11.61
C ASP A 263 33.36 -14.30 10.26
N ASN A 264 32.47 -15.06 9.61
CA ASN A 264 32.77 -15.77 8.36
C ASN A 264 31.66 -15.62 7.28
N PRO A 265 31.35 -14.38 6.83
CA PRO A 265 30.29 -14.12 5.88
C PRO A 265 30.53 -14.79 4.52
N LYS A 266 29.46 -15.24 3.86
CA LYS A 266 29.61 -15.74 2.48
C LYS A 266 30.00 -14.60 1.53
N SER A 267 30.80 -14.96 0.53
CA SER A 267 31.08 -14.05 -0.59
C SER A 267 29.77 -13.64 -1.26
N SER A 268 29.58 -12.33 -1.38
CA SER A 268 28.36 -11.73 -1.90
C SER A 268 28.68 -10.47 -2.70
N GLY A 269 27.72 -10.00 -3.50
CA GLY A 269 27.87 -8.79 -4.30
C GLY A 269 28.05 -7.53 -3.44
N LEU A 270 28.57 -6.45 -4.03
CA LEU A 270 28.82 -5.18 -3.32
C LEU A 270 27.58 -4.65 -2.58
N PHE A 271 26.42 -4.73 -3.22
CA PHE A 271 25.13 -4.35 -2.62
C PHE A 271 24.84 -5.09 -1.31
N TYR A 272 24.99 -6.41 -1.30
CA TYR A 272 24.76 -7.25 -0.12
C TYR A 272 25.75 -6.93 1.01
N LYS A 273 27.02 -6.67 0.66
CA LYS A 273 28.05 -6.27 1.62
C LYS A 273 27.73 -4.94 2.29
N GLN A 274 27.21 -3.97 1.54
CA GLN A 274 26.84 -2.66 2.08
C GLN A 274 25.66 -2.76 3.04
N ILE A 275 24.59 -3.47 2.66
CA ILE A 275 23.46 -3.71 3.55
C ILE A 275 23.94 -4.38 4.83
N ARG A 276 24.74 -5.45 4.71
CA ARG A 276 25.34 -6.13 5.86
C ARG A 276 26.07 -5.16 6.79
N ASN A 277 26.92 -4.29 6.25
CA ASN A 277 27.68 -3.33 7.04
C ASN A 277 26.77 -2.32 7.75
N GLU A 278 25.70 -1.84 7.11
CA GLU A 278 24.73 -0.95 7.75
C GLU A 278 23.96 -1.63 8.87
N VAL A 279 23.57 -2.90 8.70
CA VAL A 279 22.86 -3.64 9.74
C VAL A 279 23.75 -3.91 10.93
N LEU A 280 25.02 -4.28 10.70
CA LEU A 280 25.98 -4.56 11.77
C LEU A 280 26.25 -3.37 12.69
N LYS A 281 26.03 -2.12 12.24
CA LYS A 281 26.14 -0.92 13.11
C LYS A 281 25.10 -0.89 14.21
N ASP A 282 23.94 -1.50 13.98
CA ASP A 282 22.79 -1.47 14.89
C ASP A 282 22.66 -2.77 15.72
N ILE A 283 23.55 -3.76 15.54
CA ILE A 283 23.54 -5.02 16.31
C ILE A 283 24.58 -4.93 17.43
N ASP A 284 24.14 -5.06 18.68
CA ASP A 284 25.04 -5.26 19.82
C ASP A 284 25.41 -6.75 19.92
N ILE A 285 26.66 -7.07 19.56
CA ILE A 285 27.18 -8.46 19.45
C ILE A 285 27.85 -8.92 20.76
N ASN A 286 27.67 -8.16 21.86
CA ASN A 286 28.09 -8.59 23.19
C ASN A 286 27.19 -9.73 23.70
N VAL A 287 27.48 -10.93 23.18
CA VAL A 287 27.12 -12.26 23.68
C VAL A 287 28.37 -12.89 24.24
#